data_AF-A0A821N7E6-F1
#
_entry.id   AF-A0A821N7E6-F1
#
_cell.length_a   1.000
_cell.length_b   1.000
_cell.length_c   1.000
_cell.angle_alpha   90.00
_cell.angle_beta   90.00
_cell.angle_gamma   90.00
#
_symmetry.space_group_name_H-M   'P 1'
#
loop_
_entity.id
_entity.type
_entity.pdbx_description
1 polymer ?
#
loop_
_entity_poly.entity_id
_entity_poly.type
_entity_poly.pdbx_seq_one_letter_code
_entity_poly.pdbx_strand_id
1 'polypeptide(L)' 'MSNQATDFYYSFCQNEVCDSGNDWYCAVCRRCMNWRVWHCDKCNRCTFGSSLPCERCGDSNSDSKLSDSF' A
#
# COMPACT_ATOMS: atom_id res chain seq x y z
N MET A 1 28.24 -15.73 2.95
CA MET A 1 26.94 -15.74 2.24
C MET A 1 25.87 -15.77 3.32
N SER A 2 25.20 -14.64 3.57
CA SER A 2 24.23 -14.49 4.65
C SER A 2 23.07 -15.45 4.40
N ASN A 3 22.91 -16.43 5.29
CA ASN A 3 21.81 -17.37 5.30
C ASN A 3 20.58 -16.62 5.83
N GLN A 4 19.91 -15.84 4.98
CA GLN A 4 18.64 -15.20 5.32
C GLN A 4 17.57 -16.29 5.27
N ALA A 5 17.53 -17.12 6.33
CA ALA A 5 16.34 -17.87 6.64
C ALA A 5 15.25 -16.82 6.89
N THR A 6 14.36 -16.64 5.92
CA THR A 6 13.15 -15.84 6.11
C THR A 6 12.34 -16.54 7.18
N ASP A 7 12.39 -16.03 8.41
CA ASP A 7 11.59 -16.56 9.50
C ASP A 7 10.13 -16.24 9.21
N PHE A 8 9.37 -17.28 8.89
CA PHE A 8 7.93 -17.18 8.70
C PHE A 8 7.23 -17.31 10.05
N TYR A 9 6.25 -16.45 10.31
CA TYR A 9 5.43 -16.51 11.50
C TYR A 9 3.96 -16.36 11.12
N TYR A 10 3.08 -16.99 11.89
CA TYR A 10 1.64 -16.82 11.70
C TYR A 10 1.20 -15.54 12.41
N SER A 11 0.68 -14.58 11.65
CA SER A 11 0.18 -13.31 12.21
C SER A 11 -1.32 -13.41 12.47
N PHE A 12 -1.73 -13.34 13.73
CA PHE A 12 -3.16 -13.23 14.09
C PHE A 12 -3.81 -11.92 13.60
N CYS A 13 -2.99 -10.90 13.34
CA CYS A 13 -3.45 -9.59 12.89
C CYS A 13 -3.85 -9.59 11.41
N GLN A 14 -3.10 -10.32 10.57
CA GLN A 14 -3.35 -10.46 9.12
C GLN A 14 -4.08 -11.77 8.78
N ASN A 15 -4.17 -12.71 9.74
CA ASN A 15 -4.73 -14.05 9.57
C ASN A 15 -4.03 -14.84 8.45
N GLU A 16 -2.73 -14.62 8.27
CA GLU A 16 -1.90 -15.23 7.24
C GLU A 16 -0.48 -15.51 7.77
N VAL A 17 0.28 -16.31 7.01
CA VAL A 17 1.70 -16.54 7.27
C VAL A 17 2.50 -15.38 6.68
N CYS A 18 3.20 -14.64 7.53
CA CYS A 18 3.98 -13.48 7.17
C CYS A 18 5.49 -13.77 7.31
N ASP A 19 6.30 -13.01 6.60
CA ASP A 19 7.75 -13.04 6.71
C ASP A 19 8.22 -11.98 7.72
N SER A 20 9.07 -12.37 8.66
CA SER A 20 9.59 -11.55 9.76
C SER A 20 10.19 -10.21 9.35
N GLY A 21 10.66 -10.06 8.11
CA GLY A 21 11.32 -8.84 7.63
C GLY A 21 10.39 -7.78 7.04
N ASN A 22 9.09 -8.04 6.92
CA ASN A 22 8.31 -7.48 5.81
C ASN A 22 6.90 -6.99 6.19
N ASP A 23 6.64 -6.67 7.46
CA ASP A 23 5.36 -6.11 7.92
C ASP A 23 5.53 -4.77 8.65
N TRP A 24 4.50 -3.91 8.58
CA TRP A 24 4.40 -2.66 9.34
C TRP A 24 2.98 -2.47 9.88
N TYR A 25 2.84 -1.68 10.94
CA TYR A 25 1.55 -1.38 11.55
C TYR A 25 1.03 -0.01 11.11
N CYS A 26 -0.17 0.03 10.52
CA CYS A 26 -0.84 1.28 10.22
C CYS A 26 -1.61 1.79 11.44
N ALA A 27 -1.16 2.87 12.07
CA ALA A 27 -1.82 3.48 13.22
C ALA A 27 -3.21 4.06 12.88
N VAL A 28 -3.41 4.54 11.66
CA VAL A 28 -4.69 5.12 11.21
C VAL A 28 -5.74 4.03 10.99
N CYS A 29 -5.40 2.98 10.24
CA CYS A 29 -6.31 1.86 9.98
C CYS A 29 -6.34 0.83 11.11
N ARG A 30 -5.42 0.95 12.09
CA ARG A 30 -5.23 0.03 13.22
C ARG A 30 -5.05 -1.43 12.81
N ARG A 31 -4.30 -1.67 11.74
CA ARG A 31 -4.10 -2.99 11.16
C ARG A 31 -2.64 -3.18 10.75
N CYS A 32 -2.18 -4.41 10.86
CA CYS A 32 -0.89 -4.83 10.34
C CYS A 32 -1.00 -4.98 8.82
N MET A 33 0.03 -4.55 8.12
CA MET A 33 0.08 -4.45 6.68
C MET A 33 1.43 -4.95 6.20
N ASN A 34 1.45 -5.58 5.03
CA ASN A 34 2.68 -5.97 4.37
C ASN A 34 3.48 -4.73 3.90
N TRP A 35 4.80 -4.85 3.79
CA TRP A 35 5.72 -3.82 3.28
C TRP A 35 5.37 -3.24 1.90
N ARG A 36 4.64 -4.00 1.06
CA ARG A 36 4.17 -3.53 -0.26
C ARG A 36 2.94 -2.62 -0.19
N VAL A 37 2.33 -2.53 0.98
CA VAL A 37 1.16 -1.70 1.24
C VAL A 37 1.62 -0.39 1.85
N TRP A 38 0.97 0.71 1.46
CA TRP A 38 1.19 2.02 2.09
C TRP A 38 -0.15 2.68 2.42
N HIS A 39 -0.17 3.57 3.42
CA HIS A 39 -1.37 4.31 3.79
C HIS A 39 -1.52 5.57 2.93
N CYS A 40 -2.66 5.72 2.27
CA CYS A 40 -2.99 6.94 1.55
C CYS A 40 -3.81 7.89 2.43
N ASP A 41 -3.22 9.01 2.82
CA ASP A 41 -3.88 10.04 3.65
C ASP A 41 -5.10 10.65 2.95
N LYS A 42 -5.06 10.82 1.62
CA LYS A 42 -6.20 11.36 0.85
C LYS A 42 -7.42 10.44 0.88
N CYS A 43 -7.17 9.13 0.82
CA CYS A 43 -8.24 8.14 0.81
C CYS A 43 -8.58 7.60 2.20
N ASN A 44 -7.75 7.91 3.20
CA ASN A 44 -7.74 7.29 4.53
C ASN A 44 -7.81 5.75 4.46
N ARG A 45 -7.06 5.16 3.53
CA ARG A 45 -7.08 3.72 3.25
C ARG A 45 -5.67 3.23 2.89
N CYS A 46 -5.33 2.03 3.37
CA CYS A 46 -4.13 1.32 2.95
C CYS A 46 -4.33 0.69 1.56
N THR A 47 -3.40 0.91 0.64
CA THR A 47 -3.47 0.43 -0.74
C THR A 47 -2.26 -0.44 -1.09
N PHE A 48 -2.48 -1.47 -1.88
CA PHE A 48 -1.43 -2.36 -2.36
C PHE A 48 -0.76 -1.77 -3.60
N GLY A 49 0.56 -1.83 -3.66
CA GLY A 49 1.34 -1.48 -4.84
C GLY A 49 2.09 -0.15 -4.71
N SER A 50 3.26 -0.11 -5.35
CA SER A 50 4.10 1.08 -5.50
C SER A 50 3.52 2.14 -6.46
N SER A 51 2.29 1.95 -6.95
CA SER A 51 1.56 2.89 -7.78
C SER A 51 1.10 4.07 -6.95
N LEU A 52 2.01 5.03 -6.79
CA LEU A 52 1.65 6.41 -6.53
C LEU A 52 1.33 7.06 -7.88
N PRO A 53 0.18 7.74 -8.05
CA PRO A 53 -0.91 7.92 -7.09
C PRO A 53 -1.85 6.69 -6.97
N CYS A 54 -2.50 6.54 -5.80
CA CYS A 54 -3.54 5.52 -5.57
C CYS A 54 -4.65 5.59 -6.64
N GLU A 55 -5.37 4.53 -7.00
CA GLU A 55 -6.40 4.57 -8.08
C GLU A 55 -7.36 5.78 -7.95
N ARG A 56 -7.86 6.04 -6.74
CA ARG A 56 -8.74 7.19 -6.44
C ARG A 56 -8.04 8.55 -6.49
N CYS A 57 -6.74 8.57 -6.26
CA CYS A 57 -5.88 9.76 -6.30
C CYS A 57 -5.34 10.03 -7.72
N GLY A 58 -5.24 8.98 -8.54
CA GLY A 58 -4.75 9.01 -9.92
C GLY A 58 -5.82 9.43 -10.93
N ASP A 59 -7.09 9.27 -10.56
CA ASP A 59 -8.22 9.81 -11.33
C ASP A 59 -8.35 11.35 -11.24
N SER A 60 -7.56 12.02 -10.39
CA SER A 60 -7.54 13.49 -10.33
C SER A 60 -6.57 14.11 -11.34
N ASN A 61 -6.41 13.53 -12.54
CA ASN A 61 -5.94 14.31 -13.67
C ASN A 61 -7.13 15.05 -14.31
N SER A 62 -7.55 16.10 -13.62
CA SER A 62 -8.10 17.27 -14.23
C SER A 62 -7.02 17.96 -15.08
N ASP A 63 -6.66 17.36 -16.21
CA ASP A 63 -6.16 18.13 -17.35
C ASP A 63 -7.39 18.62 -18.12
N SER A 64 -8.02 19.64 -17.54
CA SER A 64 -8.89 20.50 -18.33
C SER A 64 -8.00 21.32 -19.25
N LYS A 65 -8.09 21.07 -20.57
CA LYS A 65 -8.41 22.06 -21.63
C LYS A 65 -7.69 21.77 -22.96
N LEU A 66 -8.44 22.04 -24.03
CA LEU A 66 -8.03 22.28 -25.42
C LEU A 66 -7.88 21.07 -26.36
N SER A 67 -9.02 20.52 -26.76
CA SER A 67 -9.31 20.54 -28.20
C SER A 67 -10.49 21.48 -28.43
N ASP A 68 -10.22 22.79 -28.34
CA ASP A 68 -11.11 23.81 -28.87
C ASP A 68 -11.22 23.64 -30.38
N SER A 69 -12.44 23.81 -30.88
CA SER A 69 -12.78 24.45 -32.15
C SER A 69 -12.21 23.82 -33.43
N PHE A 70 -13.01 22.99 -34.12
CA PHE A 70 -13.75 23.34 -35.36
C PHE A 70 -14.59 22.13 -35.81
#